data_AF-A0A7C2NX92-F1
#
_entry.id   AF-A0A7C2NX92-F1
#
_cell.length_a   1.000
_cell.length_b   1.000
_cell.length_c   1.000
_cell.angle_alpha   90.00
_cell.angle_beta   90.00
_cell.angle_gamma   90.00
#
_symmetry.space_group_name_H-M   'P 1'
#
loop_
_entity.id
_entity.type
_entity.pdbx_description
1 polymer ?
#
loop_
_entity_poly.entity_id
_entity_poly.type
_entity_poly.pdbx_seq_one_letter_code
_entity_poly.pdbx_strand_id
1 'polypeptide(L)'
;MSRTTTIRTLPARRLAGALLAALVATSACSRDEETPATTTPAPAPAADPAPPAPPAPGTPPGAAPSPQAAPPAQGMAPNAPGEQDAETLAQALNDLRSSDPAVRADAVLDIEPEGVGLRTLVDTLRDPDKEVRLAVVSQLEDSESPDAVAGLVRALQDSDPEVVLEAIDALEFVGDANVVGDLRRLLDSPNPEVKEAAQDAIEYLEEE
;
A
#
# COMPACT_ATOMS: atom_id res chain seq x y z
N MET A 1 -33.71 -41.70 -12.23
CA MET A 1 -33.41 -40.32 -12.70
C MET A 1 -32.27 -39.80 -11.85
N SER A 2 -31.04 -40.06 -12.29
CA SER A 2 -29.81 -39.72 -11.54
C SER A 2 -29.51 -38.23 -11.71
N ARG A 3 -29.40 -37.51 -10.59
CA ARG A 3 -28.92 -36.12 -10.58
C ARG A 3 -27.39 -36.16 -10.62
N THR A 4 -26.83 -35.82 -11.78
CA THR A 4 -25.39 -35.63 -11.99
C THR A 4 -24.98 -34.35 -11.27
N THR A 5 -24.33 -34.50 -10.11
CA THR A 5 -23.64 -33.41 -9.42
C THR A 5 -22.39 -33.06 -10.22
N THR A 6 -22.48 -32.02 -11.05
CA THR A 6 -21.31 -31.42 -11.71
C THR A 6 -20.49 -30.72 -10.64
N ILE A 7 -19.39 -31.35 -10.23
CA ILE A 7 -18.34 -30.69 -9.44
C ILE A 7 -17.67 -29.69 -10.39
N ARG A 8 -18.06 -28.41 -10.26
CA ARG A 8 -17.45 -27.30 -11.00
C ARG A 8 -16.06 -27.08 -10.41
N THR A 9 -15.05 -27.54 -11.15
CA THR A 9 -13.64 -27.26 -10.93
C THR A 9 -13.43 -25.74 -10.95
N LEU A 10 -13.09 -25.17 -9.79
CA LEU A 10 -12.56 -23.81 -9.66
C LEU A 10 -11.25 -23.71 -10.46
N PRO A 11 -11.03 -22.68 -11.30
CA PRO A 11 -9.75 -22.51 -11.97
C PRO A 11 -8.65 -22.26 -10.92
N ALA A 12 -7.57 -23.02 -11.03
CA ALA A 12 -6.39 -22.99 -10.17
C ALA A 12 -5.52 -21.75 -10.42
N ARG A 13 -6.07 -20.56 -10.24
CA ARG A 13 -5.33 -19.29 -10.09
C ARG A 13 -5.47 -18.80 -8.66
N ARG A 14 -5.04 -19.64 -7.72
CA ARG A 14 -4.69 -19.23 -6.36
C ARG A 14 -3.24 -19.62 -6.17
N LEU A 15 -2.46 -18.70 -5.60
CA LEU A 15 -1.01 -18.74 -5.32
C LEU A 15 -0.15 -17.95 -6.31
N ALA A 16 -0.09 -16.62 -6.17
CA ALA A 16 1.12 -15.85 -6.46
C ALA A 16 1.06 -14.41 -5.87
N GLY A 17 0.67 -14.25 -4.61
CA GLY A 17 0.69 -12.94 -3.92
C GLY A 17 1.58 -12.96 -2.68
N ALA A 18 2.80 -13.50 -2.79
CA ALA A 18 3.85 -13.37 -1.77
C ALA A 18 5.13 -14.07 -2.27
N LEU A 19 5.93 -13.42 -3.13
CA LEU A 19 7.36 -13.70 -3.21
C LEU A 19 8.14 -12.64 -4.02
N LEU A 20 9.07 -11.99 -3.31
CA LEU A 20 10.36 -11.44 -3.79
C LEU A 20 10.38 -10.18 -4.67
N ALA A 21 11.00 -9.12 -4.11
CA ALA A 21 11.95 -8.30 -4.87
C ALA A 21 13.14 -7.86 -4.00
N ALA A 22 13.99 -8.82 -3.62
CA ALA A 22 15.40 -8.57 -3.34
C ALA A 22 16.24 -9.13 -4.49
N LEU A 23 16.70 -8.29 -5.43
CA LEU A 23 17.93 -8.57 -6.16
C LEU A 23 18.57 -7.31 -6.74
N VAL A 24 19.82 -7.12 -6.32
CA VAL A 24 20.75 -6.08 -6.76
C VAL A 24 21.26 -6.35 -8.18
N ALA A 25 21.37 -5.26 -8.93
CA ALA A 25 22.10 -5.01 -10.17
C ALA A 25 23.15 -6.04 -10.63
N THR A 26 23.06 -6.43 -11.91
CA THR A 26 24.22 -6.35 -12.83
C THR A 26 23.76 -6.55 -14.29
N SER A 27 24.02 -5.57 -15.16
CA SER A 27 24.35 -5.86 -16.56
C SER A 27 25.10 -4.69 -17.20
N ALA A 28 26.23 -5.07 -17.81
CA ALA A 28 27.20 -4.22 -18.46
C ALA A 28 26.92 -4.08 -19.96
N CYS A 29 27.45 -2.99 -20.52
CA CYS A 29 27.87 -2.78 -21.91
C CYS A 29 26.94 -3.23 -23.05
N SER A 30 26.47 -2.26 -23.85
CA SER A 30 26.97 -2.08 -25.23
C SER A 30 26.67 -0.69 -25.78
N ARG A 31 27.63 -0.22 -26.57
CA ARG A 31 27.64 1.01 -27.38
C ARG A 31 26.47 1.06 -28.36
N ASP A 32 26.02 2.26 -28.70
CA ASP A 32 26.00 2.71 -30.10
C ASP A 32 26.15 4.24 -30.18
N GLU A 33 26.98 4.67 -31.13
CA GLU A 33 27.18 6.07 -31.51
C GLU A 33 26.02 6.54 -32.39
N GLU A 34 25.41 7.68 -32.06
CA GLU A 34 24.78 8.51 -33.09
C GLU A 34 24.71 9.98 -32.66
N THR A 35 25.53 10.81 -33.30
CA THR A 35 25.33 12.28 -33.40
C THR A 35 24.25 12.53 -34.46
N PRO A 36 23.38 13.57 -34.38
CA PRO A 36 23.85 14.97 -34.39
C PRO A 36 22.88 16.03 -33.80
N ALA A 37 23.27 17.29 -33.99
CA ALA A 37 22.46 18.52 -34.02
C ALA A 37 22.43 19.38 -32.74
N THR A 38 23.32 20.37 -32.76
CA THR A 38 23.32 21.63 -32.03
C THR A 38 21.93 22.27 -31.96
N THR A 39 21.29 22.23 -30.80
CA THR A 39 20.21 23.13 -30.42
C THR A 39 20.59 23.82 -29.12
N THR A 40 20.79 25.13 -29.21
CA THR A 40 21.02 26.04 -28.08
C THR A 40 19.87 25.94 -27.07
N PRO A 41 20.11 25.64 -25.78
CA PRO A 41 19.07 25.75 -24.77
C PRO A 41 18.81 27.22 -24.42
N ALA A 42 17.53 27.59 -24.36
CA ALA A 42 17.05 28.82 -23.74
C ALA A 42 17.42 28.86 -22.24
N PRO A 43 17.64 30.04 -21.63
CA PRO A 43 17.99 30.13 -20.21
C PRO A 43 16.82 29.67 -19.34
N ALA A 44 17.13 28.78 -18.39
CA ALA A 44 16.21 28.34 -17.35
C ALA A 44 15.74 29.54 -16.49
N PRO A 45 14.46 29.57 -16.04
CA PRO A 45 14.05 30.50 -15.01
C PRO A 45 14.80 30.19 -13.71
N ALA A 46 15.22 31.25 -13.01
CA ALA A 46 15.89 31.16 -11.73
C ALA A 46 15.07 30.32 -10.74
N ALA A 47 15.70 29.32 -10.14
CA ALA A 47 15.14 28.56 -9.04
C ALA A 47 14.83 29.51 -7.87
N ASP A 48 13.59 29.47 -7.37
CA ASP A 48 13.22 30.09 -6.10
C ASP A 48 14.10 29.54 -4.97
N PRO A 49 14.54 30.38 -4.01
CA PRO A 49 15.30 29.92 -2.87
C PRO A 49 14.43 28.98 -2.01
N ALA A 50 15.01 27.84 -1.64
CA ALA A 50 14.40 26.87 -0.72
C ALA A 50 13.96 27.55 0.60
N PRO A 51 12.81 27.17 1.19
CA PRO A 51 12.39 27.68 2.49
C PRO A 51 13.38 27.24 3.59
N PRO A 52 13.60 28.06 4.63
CA PRO A 52 14.51 27.71 5.72
C PRO A 52 14.02 26.50 6.51
N ALA A 53 14.96 25.64 6.92
CA ALA A 53 14.72 24.47 7.75
C ALA A 53 14.08 24.86 9.12
N PRO A 54 13.19 24.02 9.69
CA PRO A 54 12.64 24.26 11.02
C PRO A 54 13.72 24.15 12.11
N PRO A 55 13.60 24.89 13.23
CA PRO A 55 14.54 24.79 14.33
C PRO A 55 14.45 23.43 15.04
N ALA A 56 15.61 22.89 15.43
CA ALA A 56 15.71 21.66 16.20
C ALA A 56 15.00 21.77 17.57
N PRO A 57 14.37 20.68 18.07
CA PRO A 57 13.78 20.68 19.41
C PRO A 57 14.87 20.75 20.48
N GLY A 58 14.71 21.69 21.41
CA GLY A 58 15.60 21.87 22.56
C GLY A 58 15.52 20.72 23.56
N THR A 59 16.68 20.27 24.02
CA THR A 59 16.86 19.29 25.09
C THR A 59 16.37 19.86 26.44
N PRO A 60 15.50 19.19 27.21
CA PRO A 60 15.28 19.56 28.60
C PRO A 60 16.46 19.13 29.49
N PRO A 61 16.88 19.95 30.48
CA PRO A 61 17.94 19.57 31.41
C PRO A 61 17.41 18.62 32.49
N GLY A 62 18.31 17.79 33.01
CA GLY A 62 17.97 16.61 33.79
C GLY A 62 17.52 16.85 35.23
N ALA A 63 16.91 15.79 35.76
CA ALA A 63 16.70 15.54 37.18
C ALA A 63 17.29 14.16 37.53
N ALA A 64 17.89 14.09 38.70
CA ALA A 64 18.83 13.08 39.21
C ALA A 64 18.28 11.64 39.39
N PRO A 65 19.15 10.62 39.59
CA PRO A 65 18.75 9.22 39.73
C PRO A 65 18.57 8.72 41.19
N SER A 66 17.83 7.60 41.30
CA SER A 66 17.82 6.53 42.33
C SER A 66 16.87 6.68 43.55
N PRO A 67 16.31 5.58 44.13
CA PRO A 67 16.84 4.21 44.13
C PRO A 67 15.86 3.05 43.81
N GLN A 68 16.51 1.93 43.55
CA GLN A 68 16.06 0.55 43.34
C GLN A 68 15.05 0.03 44.40
N ALA A 69 13.97 -0.60 43.93
CA ALA A 69 13.32 -1.74 44.57
C ALA A 69 12.60 -2.57 43.50
N ALA A 70 13.14 -3.75 43.17
CA ALA A 70 12.45 -4.75 42.37
C ALA A 70 11.40 -5.47 43.22
N PRO A 71 10.14 -5.62 42.77
CA PRO A 71 9.27 -6.67 43.25
C PRO A 71 9.45 -7.95 42.41
N PRO A 72 9.10 -9.13 42.96
CA PRO A 72 9.47 -10.42 42.39
C PRO A 72 8.72 -10.71 41.08
N ALA A 73 9.45 -11.29 40.12
CA ALA A 73 8.85 -11.99 39.00
C ALA A 73 8.00 -13.15 39.52
N GLN A 74 6.69 -13.12 39.28
CA GLN A 74 5.84 -14.30 39.07
C GLN A 74 4.40 -13.89 38.76
N GLY A 75 4.00 -14.15 37.52
CA GLY A 75 2.63 -13.99 37.04
C GLY A 75 2.62 -13.39 35.63
N MET A 76 3.01 -14.16 34.62
CA MET A 76 2.60 -13.87 33.24
C MET A 76 1.08 -14.10 33.19
N ALA A 77 0.30 -13.08 33.54
CA ALA A 77 -1.09 -13.03 33.17
C ALA A 77 -1.13 -12.97 31.63
N PRO A 78 -2.02 -13.70 30.95
CA PRO A 78 -2.27 -13.42 29.54
C PRO A 78 -2.71 -11.96 29.46
N ASN A 79 -2.00 -11.15 28.66
CA ASN A 79 -2.36 -9.75 28.42
C ASN A 79 -3.84 -9.67 28.05
N ALA A 80 -4.54 -8.68 28.61
CA ALA A 80 -5.91 -8.41 28.23
C ALA A 80 -5.95 -8.12 26.72
N PRO A 81 -6.91 -8.69 25.97
CA PRO A 81 -7.01 -8.59 24.49
C PRO A 81 -7.48 -7.20 24.03
N GLY A 82 -6.78 -6.15 24.46
CA GLY A 82 -7.08 -4.76 24.08
C GLY A 82 -6.01 -3.75 24.48
N GLU A 83 -5.02 -4.13 25.32
CA GLU A 83 -3.85 -3.29 25.56
C GLU A 83 -2.78 -3.49 24.47
N GLN A 84 -2.70 -4.68 23.88
CA GLN A 84 -1.73 -4.98 22.81
C GLN A 84 -2.13 -4.29 21.52
N ASP A 85 -3.40 -4.31 21.12
CA ASP A 85 -3.84 -3.72 19.85
C ASP A 85 -3.65 -2.19 19.86
N ALA A 86 -3.81 -1.55 21.02
CA ALA A 86 -3.58 -0.12 21.18
C ALA A 86 -2.08 0.25 21.16
N GLU A 87 -1.23 -0.56 21.78
CA GLU A 87 0.24 -0.33 21.78
C GLU A 87 0.83 -0.63 20.39
N THR A 88 0.40 -1.71 19.75
CA THR A 88 0.78 -2.08 18.38
C THR A 88 0.33 -1.01 17.39
N LEU A 89 -0.91 -0.53 17.48
CA LEU A 89 -1.38 0.57 16.64
C LEU A 89 -0.59 1.86 16.88
N ALA A 90 -0.29 2.20 18.14
CA ALA A 90 0.52 3.39 18.45
C ALA A 90 1.93 3.30 17.87
N GLN A 91 2.53 2.11 17.91
CA GLN A 91 3.84 1.84 17.32
C GLN A 91 3.79 1.92 15.79
N ALA A 92 2.82 1.27 15.14
CA ALA A 92 2.62 1.34 13.70
C ALA A 92 2.43 2.78 13.21
N LEU A 93 1.65 3.59 13.94
CA LEU A 93 1.48 5.02 13.64
C LEU A 93 2.77 5.84 13.76
N ASN A 94 3.70 5.43 14.63
CA ASN A 94 5.02 6.03 14.71
C ASN A 94 5.90 5.61 13.52
N ASP A 95 5.84 4.33 13.16
CA ASP A 95 6.70 3.74 12.13
C ASP A 95 6.30 4.18 10.71
N LEU A 96 5.02 4.51 10.49
CA LEU A 96 4.54 5.24 9.30
C LEU A 96 5.22 6.61 9.10
N ARG A 97 5.89 7.17 10.10
CA ARG A 97 6.66 8.42 9.98
C ARG A 97 8.13 8.20 9.64
N SER A 98 8.56 6.94 9.50
CA SER A 98 9.93 6.60 9.15
C SER A 98 10.31 7.16 7.79
N SER A 99 11.55 7.62 7.66
CA SER A 99 12.12 7.96 6.35
C SER A 99 12.35 6.73 5.47
N ASP A 100 12.44 5.54 6.09
CA ASP A 100 12.63 4.28 5.37
C ASP A 100 11.27 3.73 4.90
N PRO A 101 11.03 3.62 3.58
CA PRO A 101 9.79 3.09 3.05
C PRO A 101 9.52 1.64 3.47
N ALA A 102 10.56 0.83 3.69
CA ALA A 102 10.36 -0.56 4.11
C ALA A 102 9.73 -0.63 5.51
N VAL A 103 10.17 0.25 6.42
CA VAL A 103 9.58 0.38 7.77
C VAL A 103 8.14 0.88 7.70
N ARG A 104 7.84 1.81 6.78
CA ARG A 104 6.46 2.28 6.59
C ARG A 104 5.55 1.18 6.03
N ALA A 105 6.04 0.38 5.08
CA ALA A 105 5.28 -0.74 4.51
C ALA A 105 5.01 -1.83 5.56
N ASP A 106 6.00 -2.16 6.40
CA ASP A 106 5.82 -3.10 7.52
C ASP A 106 4.75 -2.59 8.50
N ALA A 107 4.83 -1.29 8.85
CA ALA A 107 3.84 -0.66 9.73
C ALA A 107 2.41 -0.69 9.17
N VAL A 108 2.22 -0.73 7.85
CA VAL A 108 0.89 -0.87 7.24
C VAL A 108 0.27 -2.23 7.57
N LEU A 109 1.07 -3.30 7.60
CA LEU A 109 0.60 -4.66 7.87
C LEU A 109 0.15 -4.83 9.33
N ASP A 110 0.70 -4.04 10.24
CA ASP A 110 0.33 -4.02 11.66
C ASP A 110 -0.95 -3.20 11.95
N ILE A 111 -1.51 -2.51 10.94
CA ILE A 111 -2.72 -1.69 11.11
C ILE A 111 -3.95 -2.45 10.64
N GLU A 112 -4.88 -2.72 11.56
CA GLU A 112 -6.17 -3.30 11.21
C GLU A 112 -7.01 -2.31 10.37
N PRO A 113 -7.67 -2.76 9.28
CA PRO A 113 -8.46 -1.92 8.39
C PRO A 113 -9.83 -1.55 8.96
N GLU A 114 -9.87 -1.10 10.21
CA GLU A 114 -11.06 -0.69 10.94
C GLU A 114 -10.86 0.64 11.69
N GLY A 115 -11.97 1.34 11.98
CA GLY A 115 -11.98 2.49 12.89
C GLY A 115 -10.96 3.59 12.56
N VAL A 116 -9.93 3.75 13.40
CA VAL A 116 -8.83 4.71 13.19
C VAL A 116 -7.78 4.17 12.22
N GLY A 117 -7.54 2.85 12.24
CA GLY A 117 -6.62 2.18 11.33
C GLY A 117 -7.05 2.32 9.87
N LEU A 118 -8.33 2.08 9.56
CA LEU A 118 -8.87 2.27 8.21
C LEU A 118 -8.63 3.68 7.65
N ARG A 119 -8.93 4.71 8.45
CA ARG A 119 -8.69 6.11 8.05
C ARG A 119 -7.21 6.38 7.81
N THR A 120 -6.35 5.81 8.64
CA THR A 120 -4.89 5.93 8.50
C THR A 120 -4.42 5.25 7.22
N LEU A 121 -4.84 4.01 6.94
CA LEU A 121 -4.52 3.29 5.71
C LEU A 121 -4.94 4.08 4.47
N VAL A 122 -6.17 4.56 4.45
CA VAL A 122 -6.69 5.36 3.33
C VAL A 122 -5.89 6.66 3.11
N ASP A 123 -5.39 7.29 4.17
CA ASP A 123 -4.49 8.45 4.04
C ASP A 123 -3.09 8.06 3.53
N THR A 124 -2.60 6.88 3.92
CA THR A 124 -1.31 6.31 3.49
C THR A 124 -1.29 5.89 2.01
N LEU A 125 -2.43 5.78 1.33
CA LEU A 125 -2.48 5.66 -0.14
C LEU A 125 -1.83 6.85 -0.89
N ARG A 126 -1.43 7.92 -0.18
CA ARG A 126 -0.68 9.05 -0.75
C ARG A 126 0.81 8.98 -0.50
N ASP A 127 1.31 7.87 0.06
CA ASP A 127 2.74 7.71 0.32
C ASP A 127 3.54 7.85 -0.99
N PRO A 128 4.67 8.59 -0.98
CA PRO A 128 5.48 8.75 -2.18
C PRO A 128 6.05 7.43 -2.70
N ASP A 129 6.22 6.43 -1.83
CA ASP A 129 6.77 5.13 -2.18
C ASP A 129 5.66 4.17 -2.62
N LYS A 130 5.83 3.53 -3.78
CA LYS A 130 4.81 2.63 -4.35
C LYS A 130 4.63 1.35 -3.55
N GLU A 131 5.68 0.84 -2.90
CA GLU A 131 5.60 -0.41 -2.13
C GLU A 131 4.74 -0.19 -0.88
N VAL A 132 4.83 0.99 -0.29
CA VAL A 132 3.95 1.39 0.82
C VAL A 132 2.49 1.47 0.34
N ARG A 133 2.24 2.03 -0.84
CA ARG A 133 0.88 2.09 -1.40
C ARG A 133 0.32 0.70 -1.73
N LEU A 134 1.13 -0.20 -2.29
CA LEU A 134 0.76 -1.59 -2.54
C LEU A 134 0.40 -2.33 -1.24
N ALA A 135 1.21 -2.17 -0.20
CA ALA A 135 0.92 -2.75 1.11
C ALA A 135 -0.44 -2.28 1.65
N VAL A 136 -0.79 -1.01 1.43
CA VAL A 136 -2.09 -0.48 1.84
C VAL A 136 -3.23 -1.10 1.03
N VAL A 137 -3.08 -1.23 -0.30
CA VAL A 137 -4.11 -1.85 -1.14
C VAL A 137 -4.36 -3.29 -0.70
N SER A 138 -3.30 -4.07 -0.48
CA SER A 138 -3.40 -5.44 0.04
C SER A 138 -4.08 -5.49 1.42
N GLN A 139 -3.80 -4.54 2.31
CA GLN A 139 -4.46 -4.50 3.62
C GLN A 139 -5.95 -4.11 3.56
N LEU A 140 -6.36 -3.39 2.51
CA LEU A 140 -7.76 -3.01 2.30
C LEU A 140 -8.57 -4.10 1.58
N GLU A 141 -7.93 -5.02 0.86
CA GLU A 141 -8.57 -6.14 0.13
C GLU A 141 -9.46 -6.99 1.04
N ASP A 142 -8.99 -7.31 2.25
CA ASP A 142 -9.73 -8.14 3.22
C ASP A 142 -10.89 -7.40 3.90
N SER A 143 -11.10 -6.10 3.62
CA SER A 143 -12.13 -5.27 4.26
C SER A 143 -13.28 -4.95 3.31
N GLU A 144 -14.44 -5.57 3.56
CA GLU A 144 -15.70 -5.28 2.86
C GLU A 144 -16.34 -3.94 3.31
N SER A 145 -15.65 -3.14 4.14
CA SER A 145 -16.15 -1.86 4.59
C SER A 145 -16.34 -0.90 3.41
N PRO A 146 -17.45 -0.15 3.32
CA PRO A 146 -17.64 0.86 2.28
C PRO A 146 -16.50 1.90 2.23
N ASP A 147 -15.90 2.20 3.38
CA ASP A 147 -14.76 3.12 3.47
C ASP A 147 -13.46 2.49 2.90
N ALA A 148 -13.28 1.16 3.01
CA ALA A 148 -12.17 0.43 2.42
C ALA A 148 -12.33 0.34 0.90
N VAL A 149 -13.52 0.00 0.41
CA VAL A 149 -13.87 0.03 -1.01
C VAL A 149 -13.64 1.42 -1.60
N ALA A 150 -14.05 2.48 -0.90
CA ALA A 150 -13.77 3.85 -1.33
C ALA A 150 -12.26 4.17 -1.36
N GLY A 151 -11.46 3.54 -0.50
CA GLY A 151 -10.00 3.57 -0.55
C GLY A 151 -9.44 2.90 -1.80
N LEU A 152 -9.87 1.67 -2.08
CA LEU A 152 -9.47 0.91 -3.27
C LEU A 152 -9.85 1.64 -4.58
N VAL A 153 -11.05 2.23 -4.64
CA VAL A 153 -11.47 3.07 -5.79
C VAL A 153 -10.56 4.29 -5.98
N ARG A 154 -9.97 4.85 -4.92
CA ARG A 154 -8.96 5.92 -5.06
C ARG A 154 -7.64 5.38 -5.61
N ALA A 155 -7.25 4.17 -5.22
CA ALA A 155 -6.04 3.53 -5.72
C ALA A 155 -6.11 3.21 -7.23
N LEU A 156 -7.30 3.07 -7.81
CA LEU A 156 -7.47 3.00 -9.28
C LEU A 156 -6.98 4.25 -10.04
N GLN A 157 -6.78 5.38 -9.33
CA GLN A 157 -6.28 6.63 -9.89
C GLN A 157 -4.78 6.83 -9.64
N ASP A 158 -4.07 5.80 -9.17
CA ASP A 158 -2.64 5.88 -8.91
C ASP A 158 -1.85 6.13 -10.20
N SER A 159 -0.71 6.79 -10.04
CA SER A 159 0.22 7.03 -11.15
C SER A 159 1.01 5.78 -11.54
N ASP A 160 1.19 4.84 -10.61
CA ASP A 160 1.91 3.60 -10.83
C ASP A 160 0.93 2.50 -11.27
N PRO A 161 1.09 1.90 -12.45
CA PRO A 161 0.18 0.88 -12.94
C PRO A 161 0.11 -0.37 -12.08
N GLU A 162 1.17 -0.71 -11.33
CA GLU A 162 1.19 -1.88 -10.45
C GLU A 162 0.19 -1.69 -9.30
N VAL A 163 0.14 -0.49 -8.73
CA VAL A 163 -0.86 -0.12 -7.70
C VAL A 163 -2.28 -0.17 -8.26
N VAL A 164 -2.47 0.29 -9.51
CA VAL A 164 -3.78 0.24 -10.17
C VAL A 164 -4.23 -1.20 -10.40
N LEU A 165 -3.33 -2.08 -10.85
CA LEU A 165 -3.63 -3.50 -11.07
C LEU A 165 -4.03 -4.18 -9.76
N GLU A 166 -3.24 -4.00 -8.70
CA GLU A 166 -3.55 -4.55 -7.38
C GLU A 166 -4.91 -4.04 -6.85
N ALA A 167 -5.24 -2.77 -7.12
CA ALA A 167 -6.52 -2.21 -6.73
C ALA A 167 -7.70 -2.79 -7.53
N ILE A 168 -7.50 -3.16 -8.80
CA ILE A 168 -8.52 -3.86 -9.59
C ILE A 168 -8.75 -5.25 -9.01
N ASP A 169 -7.67 -6.00 -8.74
CA ASP A 169 -7.74 -7.36 -8.19
C ASP A 169 -8.43 -7.35 -6.81
N ALA A 170 -8.07 -6.39 -5.95
CA ALA A 170 -8.71 -6.24 -4.64
C ALA A 170 -10.21 -5.91 -4.74
N LEU A 171 -10.62 -5.07 -5.71
CA LEU A 171 -12.03 -4.76 -5.93
C LEU A 171 -12.82 -5.94 -6.51
N GLU A 172 -12.20 -6.73 -7.38
CA GLU A 172 -12.78 -8.00 -7.85
C GLU A 172 -12.98 -8.97 -6.69
N PHE A 173 -11.98 -9.09 -5.79
CA PHE A 173 -12.04 -9.95 -4.61
C PHE A 173 -13.17 -9.55 -3.65
N VAL A 174 -13.32 -8.25 -3.37
CA VAL A 174 -14.40 -7.73 -2.52
C VAL A 174 -15.78 -8.00 -3.15
N GLY A 175 -15.89 -8.04 -4.48
CA GLY A 175 -17.13 -8.40 -5.16
C GLY A 175 -18.20 -7.30 -5.16
N ASP A 176 -17.86 -6.05 -4.85
CA ASP A 176 -18.84 -4.95 -4.83
C ASP A 176 -19.14 -4.43 -6.24
N ALA A 177 -20.24 -4.89 -6.83
CA ALA A 177 -20.70 -4.47 -8.15
C ALA A 177 -20.92 -2.95 -8.29
N ASN A 178 -20.99 -2.18 -7.20
CA ASN A 178 -21.08 -0.71 -7.28
C ASN A 178 -19.83 -0.07 -7.90
N VAL A 179 -18.67 -0.75 -7.90
CA VAL A 179 -17.41 -0.23 -8.44
C VAL A 179 -17.26 -0.41 -9.96
N VAL A 180 -18.16 -1.13 -10.61
CA VAL A 180 -18.15 -1.35 -12.08
C VAL A 180 -18.09 -0.03 -12.84
N GLY A 181 -18.77 1.01 -12.35
CA GLY A 181 -18.74 2.34 -12.95
C GLY A 181 -17.36 3.01 -12.90
N ASP A 182 -16.56 2.73 -11.87
CA ASP A 182 -15.19 3.22 -11.72
C ASP A 182 -14.21 2.40 -12.57
N LEU A 183 -14.35 1.06 -12.57
CA LEU A 183 -13.54 0.16 -13.41
C LEU A 183 -13.72 0.45 -14.91
N ARG A 184 -14.95 0.79 -15.36
CA ARG A 184 -15.21 1.16 -16.76
C ARG A 184 -14.37 2.34 -17.25
N ARG A 185 -13.91 3.23 -16.37
CA ARG A 185 -13.03 4.35 -16.76
C ARG A 185 -11.62 3.88 -17.13
N LEU A 186 -11.19 2.73 -16.62
CA LEU A 186 -9.88 2.15 -16.90
C LEU A 186 -9.80 1.46 -18.27
N LEU A 187 -10.95 1.24 -18.93
CA LEU A 187 -11.01 0.77 -20.32
C LEU A 187 -10.45 1.79 -21.34
N ASP A 188 -10.18 3.03 -20.92
CA ASP A 188 -9.47 4.03 -21.73
C ASP A 188 -7.99 4.20 -21.32
N SER A 189 -7.50 3.36 -20.40
CA SER A 189 -6.11 3.41 -19.93
C SER A 189 -5.12 3.22 -21.09
N PRO A 190 -4.01 3.98 -21.12
CA PRO A 190 -2.92 3.74 -22.06
C PRO A 190 -2.12 2.48 -21.74
N ASN A 191 -2.23 1.95 -20.50
CA ASN A 191 -1.59 0.69 -20.15
C ASN A 191 -2.53 -0.48 -20.55
N PRO A 192 -2.09 -1.37 -21.47
CA PRO A 192 -2.90 -2.50 -21.92
C PRO A 192 -3.24 -3.49 -20.81
N GLU A 193 -2.33 -3.71 -19.84
CA GLU A 193 -2.56 -4.63 -18.72
C GLU A 193 -3.68 -4.11 -17.82
N VAL A 194 -3.67 -2.81 -17.50
CA VAL A 194 -4.74 -2.15 -16.72
C VAL A 194 -6.08 -2.23 -17.45
N LYS A 195 -6.09 -2.09 -18.77
CA LYS A 195 -7.30 -2.24 -19.58
C LYS A 195 -7.86 -3.66 -19.53
N GLU A 196 -7.00 -4.66 -19.70
CA GLU A 196 -7.38 -6.07 -19.70
C GLU A 196 -7.92 -6.48 -18.32
N ALA A 197 -7.18 -6.18 -17.24
CA ALA A 197 -7.62 -6.44 -15.86
C ALA A 197 -8.96 -5.77 -15.55
N ALA A 198 -9.15 -4.50 -15.94
CA ALA A 198 -10.43 -3.82 -15.72
C ALA A 198 -11.58 -4.46 -16.49
N GLN A 199 -11.35 -4.96 -17.70
CA GLN A 199 -12.36 -5.65 -18.48
C GLN A 199 -12.76 -6.98 -17.83
N ASP A 200 -11.77 -7.77 -17.41
CA ASP A 200 -11.98 -9.07 -16.75
C ASP A 200 -12.76 -8.89 -15.43
N ALA A 201 -12.36 -7.92 -14.60
CA ALA A 201 -13.05 -7.61 -13.35
C ALA A 201 -14.51 -7.14 -13.58
N ILE A 202 -14.78 -6.35 -14.64
CA ILE A 202 -16.15 -5.95 -14.99
C ILE A 202 -16.99 -7.17 -15.39
N GLU A 203 -16.44 -8.07 -16.22
CA GLU A 203 -17.13 -9.30 -16.61
C GLU A 203 -17.46 -10.15 -15.39
N TYR A 204 -16.51 -10.31 -14.47
CA TYR A 204 -16.73 -11.04 -13.22
C TYR A 204 -17.86 -10.44 -12.37
N LEU A 205 -17.84 -9.12 -12.15
CA LEU A 205 -18.80 -8.43 -11.28
C LEU A 205 -20.20 -8.26 -11.91
N GLU A 206 -20.33 -8.29 -13.24
CA GLU A 206 -21.62 -8.24 -13.92
C GLU A 206 -22.30 -9.62 -14.04
N GLU A 207 -21.56 -10.72 -13.86
CA GLU A 207 -22.06 -12.10 -13.94
C GLU A 207 -22.61 -12.66 -12.62
N GLU A 208 -22.29 -12.06 -11.47
CA GLU A 208 -22.77 -12.42 -10.12
C GLU A 208 -24.07 -11.67 -9.72
#